data_AF-A0AA96Y7Q2-F1
#
_entry.id   AF-A0AA96Y7Q2-F1
#
_cell.length_a   1.000
_cell.length_b   1.000
_cell.length_c   1.000
_cell.angle_alpha   90.00
_cell.angle_beta   90.00
_cell.angle_gamma   90.00
#
_symmetry.space_group_name_H-M   'P 1'
#
loop_
_entity.id
_entity.type
_entity.pdbx_description
1 polymer ?
#
loop_
_entity_poly.entity_id
_entity_poly.type
_entity_poly.pdbx_seq_one_letter_code
_entity_poly.pdbx_strand_id
1 'polypeptide(L)'
;MGMPCEVNSILKLKPSQGYPSPLEKGKRYSAQKEGYRIVPIDVPIPLVDEDWFAHADIKIHKLVWENGVTSIDFEIDRIYESPFLTKA
;
A
#
# COMPACT_ATOMS: atom_id res chain seq x y z
N MET A 1 -14.02 21.79 -13.91
CA MET A 1 -13.44 20.44 -14.08
C MET A 1 -12.38 20.27 -13.01
N GLY A 2 -12.45 19.21 -12.19
CA GLY A 2 -11.52 18.97 -11.09
C GLY A 2 -10.67 17.72 -11.32
N MET A 3 -9.61 17.57 -10.54
CA MET A 3 -8.76 16.38 -10.54
C MET A 3 -9.29 15.40 -9.47
N PRO A 4 -9.96 14.29 -9.82
CA PRO A 4 -10.38 13.31 -8.84
C PRO A 4 -9.16 12.55 -8.30
N CYS A 5 -8.93 12.62 -7.00
CA CYS A 5 -7.89 11.87 -6.30
C CYS A 5 -8.38 11.37 -4.94
N GLU A 6 -7.86 10.25 -4.48
CA GLU A 6 -8.16 9.68 -3.16
C GLU A 6 -6.91 9.73 -2.27
N VAL A 7 -7.05 10.26 -1.05
CA VAL A 7 -5.97 10.28 -0.06
C VAL A 7 -6.06 9.03 0.80
N ASN A 8 -4.99 8.23 0.83
CA ASN A 8 -4.93 7.00 1.62
C ASN A 8 -3.80 7.09 2.65
N SER A 9 -4.12 6.79 3.91
CA SER A 9 -3.15 6.69 5.03
C SER A 9 -2.67 5.26 5.29
N ILE A 10 -3.26 4.29 4.60
CA ILE A 10 -2.91 2.86 4.62
C ILE A 10 -2.80 2.37 3.18
N LEU A 11 -1.96 1.37 2.93
CA LEU A 11 -1.93 0.68 1.64
C LEU A 11 -2.75 -0.61 1.72
N LYS A 12 -4.04 -0.51 1.40
CA LYS A 12 -4.91 -1.69 1.26
C LYS A 12 -4.74 -2.32 -0.13
N LEU A 13 -4.31 -3.58 -0.19
CA LEU A 13 -4.11 -4.32 -1.44
C LEU A 13 -4.90 -5.62 -1.47
N LYS A 14 -5.35 -5.99 -2.67
CA LYS A 14 -5.81 -7.34 -3.02
C LYS A 14 -4.67 -8.12 -3.66
N PRO A 15 -4.72 -9.46 -3.74
CA PRO A 15 -3.73 -10.25 -4.49
C PRO A 15 -3.54 -9.77 -5.94
N SER A 16 -4.64 -9.40 -6.63
CA SER A 16 -4.60 -8.87 -8.00
C SER A 16 -3.91 -7.49 -8.13
N GLN A 17 -3.74 -6.77 -7.03
CA GLN A 17 -3.10 -5.46 -6.97
C GLN A 17 -1.61 -5.55 -6.59
N GLY A 18 -1.06 -6.76 -6.49
CA GLY A 18 0.33 -6.98 -6.10
C GLY A 18 0.55 -7.14 -4.60
N TYR A 19 -0.44 -7.66 -3.85
CA TYR A 19 -0.22 -8.00 -2.44
C TYR A 19 0.90 -9.06 -2.32
N PRO A 20 1.99 -8.80 -1.59
CA PRO A 20 3.10 -9.73 -1.49
C PRO A 20 2.77 -10.92 -0.59
N SER A 21 3.03 -12.13 -1.08
CA SER A 21 2.93 -13.37 -0.30
C SER A 21 4.04 -14.33 -0.75
N PRO A 22 5.06 -14.61 0.09
CA PRO A 22 5.21 -14.19 1.48
C PRO A 22 5.67 -12.73 1.66
N LEU A 23 5.45 -12.19 2.87
CA LEU A 23 6.02 -10.91 3.31
C LEU A 23 7.47 -11.12 3.77
N GLU A 24 8.40 -10.38 3.19
CA GLU A 24 9.82 -10.42 3.55
C GLU A 24 10.32 -9.02 3.94
N LYS A 25 10.86 -8.88 5.15
CA LYS A 25 11.40 -7.60 5.64
C LYS A 25 12.56 -7.11 4.76
N GLY A 26 12.56 -5.82 4.43
CA GLY A 26 13.56 -5.17 3.59
C GLY A 26 13.40 -5.43 2.09
N LYS A 27 12.44 -6.28 1.68
CA LYS A 27 12.18 -6.54 0.27
C LYS A 27 11.27 -5.49 -0.31
N ARG A 28 11.54 -5.14 -1.58
CA ARG A 28 10.75 -4.20 -2.36
C ARG A 28 9.74 -4.91 -3.23
N TYR A 29 8.57 -4.32 -3.34
CA TYR A 29 7.45 -4.81 -4.11
C TYR A 29 6.79 -3.64 -4.85
N SER A 30 6.04 -3.98 -5.89
CA SER A 30 5.26 -3.03 -6.68
C SER A 30 3.79 -3.41 -6.62
N ALA A 31 2.93 -2.41 -6.45
CA ALA A 31 1.48 -2.57 -6.41
C ALA A 31 0.78 -1.55 -7.31
N GLN A 32 -0.46 -1.86 -7.66
CA GLN A 32 -1.29 -1.00 -8.51
C GLN A 32 -2.65 -0.72 -7.88
N LYS A 33 -3.09 0.54 -7.97
CA LYS A 33 -4.42 0.99 -7.54
C LYS A 33 -5.12 1.71 -8.69
N GLU A 34 -6.41 1.45 -8.84
CA GLU A 34 -7.26 2.21 -9.75
C GLU A 34 -7.47 3.64 -9.23
N GLY A 35 -7.49 4.60 -10.15
CA GLY A 35 -7.56 6.02 -9.87
C GLY A 35 -6.25 6.62 -9.36
N TYR A 36 -6.23 7.94 -9.23
CA TYR A 36 -5.09 8.68 -8.70
C TYR A 36 -5.12 8.69 -7.18
N ARG A 37 -4.11 8.09 -6.55
CA ARG A 37 -3.97 7.97 -5.10
C ARG A 37 -2.88 8.88 -4.58
N ILE A 38 -3.15 9.56 -3.48
CA ILE A 38 -2.16 10.31 -2.70
C ILE A 38 -1.88 9.48 -1.45
N VAL A 39 -0.62 9.11 -1.25
CA VAL A 39 -0.14 8.34 -0.10
C VAL A 39 1.16 8.97 0.41
N PRO A 40 1.47 8.86 1.71
CA PRO A 40 2.75 9.31 2.25
C PRO A 40 3.93 8.56 1.58
N ILE A 41 4.95 9.31 1.16
CA ILE A 41 6.23 8.79 0.63
C ILE A 41 7.28 8.93 1.75
N ASP A 42 8.19 7.97 1.85
CA ASP A 42 9.28 7.91 2.84
C ASP A 42 8.84 7.81 4.32
N VAL A 43 7.54 7.70 4.58
CA VAL A 43 6.94 7.53 5.90
C VAL A 43 6.35 6.12 6.03
N PRO A 44 6.57 5.40 7.15
CA PRO A 44 5.93 4.11 7.40
C PRO A 44 4.40 4.23 7.46
N ILE A 45 3.71 3.41 6.67
CA ILE A 45 2.25 3.26 6.73
C ILE A 45 1.86 1.77 6.77
N PRO A 46 0.68 1.42 7.32
CA PRO A 46 0.22 0.03 7.34
C PRO A 46 -0.06 -0.55 5.94
N LEU A 47 0.46 -1.75 5.68
CA LEU A 47 0.03 -2.64 4.59
C LEU A 47 -1.14 -3.50 5.09
N VAL A 48 -2.26 -3.39 4.40
CA VAL A 48 -3.55 -3.96 4.81
C VAL A 48 -4.09 -4.89 3.73
N ASP A 49 -4.60 -6.05 4.13
CA ASP A 49 -5.21 -7.02 3.21
C ASP A 49 -6.65 -6.65 2.84
N GLU A 50 -7.33 -7.52 2.08
CA GLU A 50 -8.71 -7.29 1.67
C GLU A 50 -9.73 -7.30 2.83
N ASP A 51 -9.39 -8.02 3.91
CA ASP A 51 -10.19 -8.21 5.12
C ASP A 51 -9.94 -7.14 6.19
N TRP A 52 -9.15 -6.11 5.87
CA TRP A 52 -8.81 -4.97 6.73
C TRP A 52 -7.83 -5.30 7.87
N PHE A 53 -7.10 -6.40 7.79
CA PHE A 53 -6.00 -6.69 8.71
C PHE A 53 -4.71 -6.04 8.24
N ALA A 54 -4.07 -5.29 9.14
CA ALA A 54 -2.70 -4.82 8.91
C ALA A 54 -1.72 -5.93 9.25
N HIS A 55 -0.81 -6.23 8.32
CA HIS A 55 0.20 -7.29 8.47
C HIS A 55 1.62 -6.75 8.62
N ALA A 56 1.86 -5.52 8.15
CA ALA A 56 3.18 -4.92 8.14
C ALA A 56 3.10 -3.39 8.11
N ASP A 57 4.18 -2.73 8.53
CA ASP A 57 4.49 -1.36 8.13
C ASP A 57 5.36 -1.39 6.86
N ILE A 58 5.04 -0.51 5.93
CA ILE A 58 5.76 -0.35 4.66
C ILE A 58 6.19 1.08 4.46
N LYS A 59 7.28 1.27 3.71
CA LYS A 59 7.72 2.57 3.25
C LYS A 59 7.57 2.67 1.74
N ILE A 60 6.77 3.62 1.28
CA ILE A 60 6.60 3.89 -0.15
C ILE A 60 7.77 4.75 -0.62
N HIS A 61 8.46 4.31 -1.67
CA HIS A 61 9.63 4.98 -2.26
C HIS A 61 9.30 5.71 -3.56
N LYS A 62 8.30 5.21 -4.30
CA LYS A 62 7.92 5.78 -5.59
C LYS A 62 6.44 5.61 -5.83
N LEU A 63 5.85 6.65 -6.42
CA LEU A 63 4.47 6.67 -6.86
C LEU A 63 4.40 7.27 -8.25
N VAL A 64 3.68 6.61 -9.16
CA VAL A 64 3.50 7.06 -10.54
C VAL A 64 2.01 7.05 -10.87
N TRP A 65 1.50 8.18 -11.34
CA TRP A 65 0.17 8.29 -11.93
C TRP A 65 0.27 8.22 -13.44
N GLU A 66 -0.42 7.25 -14.03
CA GLU A 66 -0.45 7.06 -15.47
C GLU A 66 -1.76 6.40 -15.87
N ASN A 67 -2.43 6.93 -16.90
CA ASN A 67 -3.64 6.34 -17.49
C ASN A 67 -4.74 5.96 -16.48
N GLY A 68 -4.96 6.81 -15.45
CA GLY A 68 -5.97 6.56 -14.42
C GLY A 68 -5.59 5.46 -13.42
N VAL A 69 -4.32 5.07 -13.35
CA VAL A 69 -3.78 4.08 -12.41
C VAL A 69 -2.67 4.73 -11.59
N THR A 70 -2.56 4.31 -10.33
CA THR A 70 -1.42 4.60 -9.46
C THR A 70 -0.56 3.36 -9.30
N SER A 71 0.68 3.40 -9.78
CA SER A 71 1.71 2.40 -9.47
C SER A 71 2.51 2.84 -8.26
N ILE A 72 2.74 1.92 -7.31
CA ILE A 72 3.37 2.20 -6.02
C ILE A 72 4.50 1.21 -5.81
N ASP A 73 5.73 1.70 -5.64
CA ASP A 73 6.86 0.87 -5.21
C ASP A 73 7.11 1.10 -3.72
N PHE A 74 7.14 0.02 -2.96
CA PHE A 74 7.26 0.07 -1.51
C PHE A 74 8.17 -1.03 -0.98
N GLU A 75 8.63 -0.86 0.24
CA GLU A 75 9.48 -1.80 0.96
C GLU A 75 8.83 -2.21 2.28
N ILE A 76 8.97 -3.47 2.67
CA ILE A 76 8.49 -3.96 3.97
C ILE A 76 9.47 -3.50 5.06
N ASP A 77 9.04 -2.58 5.93
CA ASP A 77 9.86 -2.06 7.02
C ASP A 77 9.75 -2.93 8.28
N ARG A 78 8.52 -3.33 8.65
CA ARG A 78 8.24 -4.18 9.80
C ARG A 78 7.11 -5.14 9.49
N ILE A 79 7.23 -6.40 9.91
CA ILE A 79 6.14 -7.39 9.85
C ILE A 79 5.60 -7.57 11.27
N TYR A 80 4.28 -7.66 11.42
CA TYR A 80 3.65 -7.89 12.70
C TYR A 80 3.56 -9.38 13.00
N GLU A 81 3.82 -9.76 14.25
CA GLU A 81 3.63 -11.14 14.72
C GLU A 81 2.14 -11.53 14.76
N SER A 82 1.27 -10.56 15.02
CA SER A 82 -0.18 -10.74 15.04
C SER A 82 -0.84 -9.61 14.25
N PRO A 83 -1.46 -9.92 13.09
CA PRO A 83 -2.22 -8.94 12.33
C PRO A 83 -3.38 -8.39 13.16
N PHE A 84 -3.72 -7.11 12.94
CA PHE A 84 -4.79 -6.44 13.68
C PHE A 84 -5.74 -5.71 12.74
N LEU A 85 -7.01 -5.61 13.13
CA LEU A 85 -8.04 -4.96 12.34
C LEU A 85 -7.84 -3.44 12.34
N THR A 86 -7.82 -2.83 11.15
CA THR A 86 -7.65 -1.39 10.97
C THR A 86 -8.96 -0.62 10.81
N LYS A 87 -10.06 -1.35 10.62
CA LYS A 87 -11.41 -0.78 10.53
C LYS A 87 -12.04 -0.74 11.93
N ALA A 88 -12.48 0.44 12.35
CA ALA A 88 -13.35 0.60 13.51
C ALA A 88 -14.79 0.17 13.18
#